data_AF-A0A7C1ZPT5-F1
#
_entry.id   AF-A0A7C1ZPT5-F1
#
_cell.length_a   1.000
_cell.length_b   1.000
_cell.length_c   1.000
_cell.angle_alpha   90.00
_cell.angle_beta   90.00
_cell.angle_gamma   90.00
#
_symmetry.space_group_name_H-M   'P 1'
#
loop_
_entity.id
_entity.type
_entity.pdbx_description
1 polymer ?
#
loop_
_entity_poly.entity_id
_entity_poly.type
_entity_poly.pdbx_seq_one_letter_code
_entity_poly.pdbx_strand_id
1 'polypeptide(L)'
;MEGWFAGWRITESFYDKKHNEYRSKQKEVESKIKKLRLADEEYYITADYLVRLASKANELFESSEPMEKRLILKMTLQNPTLEGKKVRYNWIKPFDTIADYASRQAWLPLKDMFINRELELDITLEEIKSFHSTLPQKHSFNHLYAQ
;
A
#
# COMPACT_ATOMS: atom_id res chain seq x y z
N MET A 1 20.73 4.99 68.59
CA MET A 1 21.01 4.58 67.20
C MET A 1 19.69 4.43 66.45
N GLU A 2 18.97 5.54 66.22
CA GLU A 2 17.67 5.51 65.56
C GLU A 2 17.51 6.81 64.77
N GLY A 3 17.12 6.73 63.50
CA GLY A 3 16.79 7.95 62.72
C GLY A 3 16.87 7.84 61.21
N TRP A 4 17.50 6.82 60.62
CA TRP A 4 17.82 6.83 59.18
C TRP A 4 16.92 5.94 58.29
N PHE A 5 15.98 5.17 58.86
CA PHE A 5 15.13 4.25 58.07
C PHE A 5 13.74 4.79 57.68
N ALA A 6 13.43 6.06 57.99
CA ALA A 6 12.10 6.62 57.74
C ALA A 6 11.78 6.88 56.24
N GLY A 7 12.77 6.86 55.34
CA GLY A 7 12.57 7.16 53.91
C GLY A 7 12.09 5.99 53.04
N TRP A 8 11.97 4.77 53.59
CA TRP A 8 11.66 3.56 52.82
C TRP A 8 10.23 3.04 53.01
N ARG A 9 9.42 3.67 53.87
CA ARG A 9 8.03 3.27 54.07
C ARG A 9 7.14 3.93 53.01
N ILE A 10 6.76 3.14 52.02
CA ILE A 10 5.68 3.50 51.10
C ILE A 10 4.40 3.63 51.94
N THR A 11 3.84 4.83 52.02
CA THR A 11 2.52 5.04 52.62
C THR A 11 1.47 4.34 51.77
N GLU A 12 0.52 3.66 52.41
CA GLU A 12 -0.60 2.95 51.75
C GLU A 12 -1.29 3.83 50.70
N SER A 13 -1.53 5.11 51.01
CA SER A 13 -2.12 6.08 50.08
C SER A 13 -1.28 6.36 48.83
N PHE A 14 0.05 6.30 48.93
CA PHE A 14 0.94 6.47 47.77
C PHE A 14 0.93 5.21 46.91
N TYR A 15 0.95 4.03 47.53
CA TYR A 15 0.81 2.75 46.84
C TYR A 15 -0.50 2.68 46.08
N ASP A 16 -1.63 2.96 46.73
CA ASP A 16 -2.96 2.91 46.11
C ASP A 16 -3.10 3.90 44.96
N LYS A 17 -2.58 5.12 45.12
CA LYS A 17 -2.56 6.12 44.07
C LYS A 17 -1.78 5.62 42.84
N LYS A 18 -0.59 5.07 43.04
CA LYS A 18 0.23 4.56 41.94
C LYS A 18 -0.36 3.31 41.31
N HIS A 19 -0.89 2.39 42.12
CA HIS A 19 -1.61 1.22 41.64
C HIS A 19 -2.78 1.62 40.73
N ASN A 20 -3.62 2.56 41.16
CA ASN A 20 -4.75 3.05 40.36
C ASN A 20 -4.31 3.78 39.08
N GLU A 21 -3.21 4.55 39.13
CA GLU A 21 -2.62 5.18 37.96
C GLU A 21 -2.18 4.14 36.92
N TYR A 22 -1.44 3.11 37.35
CA TYR A 22 -0.98 2.05 36.45
C TYR A 22 -2.13 1.18 35.92
N ARG A 23 -3.14 0.88 36.74
CA ARG A 23 -4.34 0.16 36.28
C ARG A 23 -5.13 0.96 35.24
N SER A 24 -5.20 2.28 35.40
CA SER A 24 -5.82 3.16 34.40
C SER A 24 -5.03 3.17 33.09
N LYS A 25 -3.71 3.27 33.15
CA LYS A 25 -2.83 3.18 31.97
C LYS A 25 -2.95 1.82 31.26
N GLN A 26 -3.01 0.73 32.01
CA GLN A 26 -3.24 -0.62 31.45
C GLN A 26 -4.57 -0.68 30.69
N LYS A 27 -5.65 -0.17 31.28
CA LYS A 27 -6.97 -0.13 30.61
C LYS A 27 -6.96 0.72 29.35
N GLU A 28 -6.26 1.85 29.36
CA GLU A 28 -6.13 2.72 28.18
C GLU A 28 -5.40 2.00 27.03
N VAL A 29 -4.26 1.36 27.34
CA VAL A 29 -3.50 0.58 26.36
C VAL A 29 -4.33 -0.58 25.82
N GLU A 30 -5.04 -1.30 26.68
CA GLU A 30 -5.90 -2.41 26.27
C GLU A 30 -7.04 -1.93 25.36
N SER A 31 -7.62 -0.76 25.64
CA SER A 31 -8.62 -0.15 24.76
C SER A 31 -8.04 0.19 23.39
N LYS A 32 -6.82 0.74 23.32
CA LYS A 32 -6.14 1.03 22.06
C LYS A 32 -5.86 -0.26 21.26
N ILE A 33 -5.39 -1.32 21.93
CA ILE A 33 -5.16 -2.62 21.30
C ILE A 33 -6.46 -3.19 20.74
N LYS A 34 -7.57 -3.14 21.49
CA LYS A 34 -8.88 -3.61 21.01
C LYS A 34 -9.34 -2.85 19.77
N LYS A 35 -9.20 -1.52 19.75
CA LYS A 35 -9.54 -0.70 18.58
C LYS A 35 -8.69 -1.05 17.35
N LEU A 36 -7.39 -1.24 17.54
CA LEU A 36 -6.49 -1.63 16.46
C LEU A 36 -6.85 -3.01 15.91
N ARG A 37 -7.14 -3.98 16.77
CA ARG A 37 -7.57 -5.33 16.35
C ARG A 37 -8.86 -5.31 15.54
N LEU A 38 -9.86 -4.54 15.97
CA LEU A 38 -11.10 -4.40 15.22
C LEU A 38 -10.86 -3.79 13.83
N ALA A 39 -10.04 -2.74 13.76
CA ALA A 39 -9.68 -2.11 12.50
C ALA A 39 -8.88 -3.07 11.58
N ASP A 40 -8.01 -3.90 12.15
CA ASP A 40 -7.24 -4.90 11.41
C ASP A 40 -8.14 -6.01 10.84
N GLU A 41 -9.06 -6.54 11.66
CA GLU A 41 -10.05 -7.53 11.23
C GLU A 41 -10.96 -6.98 10.11
N GLU A 42 -11.45 -5.75 10.24
CA GLU A 42 -12.24 -5.06 9.20
C GLU A 42 -11.43 -4.81 7.92
N TYR A 43 -10.14 -4.47 8.05
CA TYR A 43 -9.23 -4.25 6.92
C TYR A 43 -9.00 -5.51 6.09
N TYR A 44 -8.75 -6.67 6.72
CA TYR A 44 -8.53 -7.93 6.00
C TYR A 44 -9.80 -8.43 5.27
N ILE A 45 -10.96 -8.32 5.91
CA ILE A 45 -12.26 -8.65 5.28
C ILE A 45 -12.46 -7.77 4.03
N THR A 46 -12.12 -6.49 4.15
CA THR A 46 -12.22 -5.54 3.05
C THR A 46 -11.22 -5.84 1.94
N ALA A 47 -9.99 -6.26 2.26
CA ALA A 47 -8.94 -6.54 1.29
C ALA A 47 -9.23 -7.78 0.42
N ASP A 48 -9.67 -8.91 1.02
CA ASP A 48 -10.04 -10.11 0.25
C ASP A 48 -11.18 -9.82 -0.72
N TYR A 49 -12.22 -9.11 -0.24
CA TYR A 49 -13.33 -8.69 -1.09
C TYR A 49 -12.87 -7.79 -2.23
N LEU A 50 -11.98 -6.83 -1.96
CA LEU A 50 -11.50 -5.87 -2.94
C LEU A 50 -10.60 -6.54 -4.00
N VAL A 51 -9.78 -7.53 -3.62
CA VAL A 51 -8.99 -8.34 -4.56
C VAL A 51 -9.91 -9.21 -5.43
N ARG A 52 -10.91 -9.87 -4.83
CA ARG A 52 -11.92 -10.63 -5.60
C ARG A 52 -12.65 -9.75 -6.59
N LEU A 53 -13.04 -8.55 -6.19
CA LEU A 53 -13.69 -7.58 -7.06
C LEU A 53 -12.77 -7.13 -8.19
N ALA A 54 -11.50 -6.83 -7.88
CA ALA A 54 -10.49 -6.48 -8.88
C ALA A 54 -10.26 -7.61 -9.90
N SER A 55 -10.26 -8.87 -9.47
CA SER A 55 -10.10 -10.04 -10.36
C SER A 55 -11.23 -10.16 -11.41
N LYS A 56 -12.43 -9.67 -11.07
CA LYS A 56 -13.61 -9.64 -11.95
C LYS A 56 -13.87 -8.26 -12.55
N ALA A 57 -12.96 -7.30 -12.38
CA ALA A 57 -13.18 -5.91 -12.76
C ALA A 57 -13.46 -5.74 -14.25
N ASN A 58 -12.81 -6.54 -15.11
CA ASN A 58 -13.05 -6.50 -16.55
C ASN A 58 -14.49 -6.94 -16.90
N GLU A 59 -14.94 -8.08 -16.37
CA GLU A 59 -16.30 -8.59 -16.58
C GLU A 59 -17.36 -7.62 -16.05
N LEU A 60 -17.16 -7.12 -14.81
CA LEU A 60 -18.04 -6.14 -14.18
C LEU A 60 -18.10 -4.86 -15.01
N PHE A 61 -16.96 -4.34 -15.44
CA PHE A 61 -16.92 -3.13 -16.25
C PHE A 61 -17.64 -3.34 -17.58
N GLU A 62 -17.36 -4.41 -18.33
CA GLU A 62 -17.98 -4.64 -19.65
C GLU A 62 -19.50 -4.81 -19.56
N SER A 63 -19.97 -5.57 -18.57
CA SER A 63 -21.40 -5.84 -18.34
C SER A 63 -22.20 -4.66 -17.77
N SER A 64 -21.51 -3.63 -17.25
CA SER A 64 -22.14 -2.47 -16.64
C SER A 64 -22.74 -1.47 -17.63
N GLU A 65 -23.84 -0.85 -17.23
CA GLU A 65 -24.46 0.25 -17.97
C GLU A 65 -23.53 1.48 -18.05
N PRO A 66 -23.69 2.38 -19.04
CA PRO A 66 -22.80 3.53 -19.23
C PRO A 66 -22.62 4.42 -17.98
N MET A 67 -23.69 4.57 -17.19
CA MET A 67 -23.65 5.34 -15.95
C MET A 67 -22.80 4.66 -14.87
N GLU A 68 -22.92 3.33 -14.76
CA GLU A 68 -22.14 2.52 -13.82
C GLU A 68 -20.66 2.47 -14.22
N LYS A 69 -20.37 2.31 -15.51
CA LYS A 69 -18.99 2.42 -16.05
C LYS A 69 -18.34 3.75 -15.62
N ARG A 70 -19.09 4.85 -15.71
CA ARG A 70 -18.60 6.17 -15.27
C ARG A 70 -18.34 6.22 -13.77
N LEU A 71 -19.20 5.59 -12.97
CA LEU A 71 -19.02 5.51 -11.51
C LEU A 71 -17.78 4.68 -11.15
N ILE A 72 -17.59 3.53 -11.80
CA ILE A 72 -16.41 2.67 -11.63
C ILE A 72 -15.15 3.46 -11.95
N LEU A 73 -15.10 4.18 -13.07
CA LEU A 73 -13.96 5.01 -13.45
C LEU A 73 -13.72 6.14 -12.44
N LYS A 74 -14.77 6.82 -11.97
CA LYS A 74 -14.65 7.90 -10.98
C LYS A 74 -14.13 7.41 -9.63
N MET A 75 -14.46 6.17 -9.26
CA MET A 75 -14.04 5.56 -8.00
C MET A 75 -12.61 5.02 -8.06
N THR A 76 -12.17 4.57 -9.23
CA THR A 76 -10.86 3.90 -9.40
C THR A 76 -9.77 4.83 -9.89
N LEU A 77 -10.11 5.86 -10.68
CA LEU A 77 -9.17 6.75 -11.35
C LEU A 77 -9.28 8.19 -10.86
N GLN A 78 -8.11 8.80 -10.63
CA GLN A 78 -7.98 10.22 -10.35
C GLN A 78 -7.71 10.97 -11.65
N ASN A 79 -8.57 11.96 -11.94
CA ASN A 79 -8.44 12.91 -13.05
C ASN A 79 -8.10 12.26 -14.41
N PRO A 80 -8.90 11.28 -14.90
CA PRO A 80 -8.67 10.71 -16.21
C PRO A 80 -8.81 11.79 -17.28
N THR A 81 -7.75 12.02 -18.03
CA THR A 81 -7.70 12.99 -19.14
C THR A 81 -7.42 12.25 -20.44
N LEU A 82 -8.03 12.74 -21.53
CA LEU A 82 -7.82 12.18 -22.85
C LEU A 82 -6.79 13.03 -23.58
N GLU A 83 -5.61 12.47 -23.83
CA GLU A 83 -4.55 13.09 -24.62
C GLU A 83 -4.49 12.39 -25.98
N GLY A 84 -5.25 12.94 -26.94
CA GLY A 84 -5.39 12.37 -28.28
C GLY A 84 -6.09 11.01 -28.25
N LYS A 85 -5.35 9.93 -28.56
CA LYS A 85 -5.83 8.53 -28.52
C LYS A 85 -5.48 7.80 -27.22
N LYS A 86 -4.77 8.43 -26.29
CA LYS A 86 -4.32 7.81 -25.04
C LYS A 86 -5.03 8.43 -23.84
N VAL A 87 -5.44 7.59 -22.89
CA VAL A 87 -5.99 8.05 -21.61
C VAL A 87 -4.87 8.14 -20.60
N ARG A 88 -4.70 9.32 -19.99
CA ARG A 88 -3.77 9.58 -18.90
C ARG A 88 -4.55 9.60 -17.59
N TYR A 89 -4.18 8.76 -16.65
CA TYR A 89 -4.87 8.63 -15.38
C TYR A 89 -3.90 8.19 -14.29
N ASN A 90 -4.24 8.53 -13.04
CA ASN A 90 -3.62 7.96 -11.86
C ASN A 90 -4.64 7.07 -11.16
N TRP A 91 -4.18 5.98 -10.54
CA TRP A 91 -5.05 5.13 -9.73
C TRP A 91 -5.29 5.74 -8.35
N ILE A 92 -6.51 5.58 -7.82
CA ILE A 92 -6.85 5.94 -6.44
C ILE A 92 -6.51 4.76 -5.51
N LYS A 93 -6.00 5.04 -4.31
CA LYS A 93 -5.77 4.03 -3.27
C LYS A 93 -7.11 3.39 -2.85
N PRO A 94 -7.22 2.05 -2.72
CA PRO A 94 -6.14 1.05 -2.77
C PRO A 94 -5.93 0.39 -4.15
N PHE A 95 -6.66 0.79 -5.20
CA PHE A 95 -6.60 0.17 -6.52
C PHE A 95 -5.24 0.31 -7.21
N ASP A 96 -4.49 1.36 -6.87
CA ASP A 96 -3.13 1.58 -7.35
C ASP A 96 -2.16 0.44 -7.02
N THR A 97 -2.27 -0.09 -5.80
CA THR A 97 -1.39 -1.12 -5.27
C THR A 97 -1.74 -2.44 -5.95
N ILE A 98 -3.01 -2.72 -6.15
CA ILE A 98 -3.48 -3.90 -6.87
C ILE A 98 -3.04 -3.86 -8.33
N ALA A 99 -3.15 -2.70 -8.99
CA ALA A 99 -2.70 -2.53 -10.37
C ALA A 99 -1.18 -2.71 -10.50
N ASP A 100 -0.39 -2.17 -9.56
CA ASP A 100 1.06 -2.34 -9.54
C ASP A 100 1.44 -3.82 -9.40
N TYR A 101 0.85 -4.53 -8.43
CA TYR A 101 1.10 -5.97 -8.24
C TYR A 101 0.67 -6.81 -9.45
N ALA A 102 -0.50 -6.54 -10.03
CA ALA A 102 -0.95 -7.23 -11.25
C ALA A 102 0.02 -7.04 -12.42
N SER A 103 0.60 -5.84 -12.56
CA SER A 103 1.58 -5.55 -13.60
C SER A 103 2.89 -6.35 -13.41
N ARG A 104 3.31 -6.59 -12.17
CA ARG A 104 4.54 -7.35 -11.86
C ARG A 104 4.42 -8.81 -12.25
N GLN A 105 3.23 -9.42 -12.16
CA GLN A 105 2.98 -10.80 -12.58
C GLN A 105 3.32 -11.01 -14.06
N ALA A 106 3.10 -10.00 -14.91
CA ALA A 106 3.45 -10.05 -16.33
C ALA A 106 4.97 -10.07 -16.58
N TRP A 107 5.79 -9.61 -15.62
CA TRP A 107 7.25 -9.56 -15.72
C TRP A 107 7.93 -10.79 -15.11
N LEU A 108 7.22 -11.57 -14.28
CA LEU A 108 7.77 -12.77 -13.63
C LEU A 108 8.25 -13.82 -14.65
N PRO A 109 7.52 -14.16 -15.72
CA PRO A 109 8.01 -15.13 -16.72
C PRO A 109 9.31 -14.68 -17.40
N LEU A 110 9.45 -13.37 -17.64
CA LEU A 110 10.65 -12.79 -18.23
C LEU A 110 11.83 -12.92 -17.27
N LYS A 111 11.65 -12.53 -16.00
CA LYS A 111 12.67 -12.61 -14.95
C LYS A 111 13.09 -14.07 -14.68
N ASP A 112 12.14 -15.00 -14.66
CA ASP A 112 12.40 -16.42 -14.44
C ASP A 112 13.13 -17.06 -15.64
N MET A 113 12.88 -16.58 -16.86
CA MET A 113 13.67 -16.92 -18.05
C MET A 113 15.12 -16.42 -17.96
N PHE A 114 15.34 -15.21 -17.43
CA PHE A 114 16.69 -14.62 -17.34
C PHE A 114 17.55 -15.16 -16.20
N ILE A 115 16.95 -15.68 -15.12
CA ILE A 115 17.69 -16.20 -13.97
C ILE A 115 18.18 -17.65 -14.20
N ASN A 116 17.49 -18.45 -15.03
CA ASN A 116 17.70 -19.90 -15.10
C ASN A 116 18.22 -20.44 -16.45
N ARG A 117 18.65 -19.60 -17.41
CA ARG A 117 19.33 -20.07 -18.63
C ARG A 117 20.54 -19.21 -18.97
N GLU A 118 21.68 -19.86 -19.23
CA GLU A 118 22.67 -19.33 -20.18
C GLU A 118 21.95 -19.15 -21.51
N LEU A 119 21.48 -17.92 -21.77
CA LEU A 119 20.89 -17.56 -23.04
C LEU A 119 22.01 -17.01 -23.92
N GLU A 120 22.41 -17.78 -24.92
CA GLU A 120 23.06 -17.22 -26.11
C GLU A 120 22.01 -16.38 -26.84
N LEU A 121 22.03 -15.08 -26.55
CA LEU A 121 21.17 -14.11 -27.22
C LEU A 121 21.93 -13.53 -28.40
N ASP A 122 21.58 -13.99 -29.60
CA ASP A 122 21.93 -13.33 -30.86
C ASP A 122 21.05 -12.08 -31.02
N ILE A 123 21.27 -11.10 -30.14
CA ILE A 123 20.63 -9.80 -30.21
C ILE A 123 21.66 -8.81 -30.72
N THR A 124 21.36 -8.18 -31.84
CA THR A 124 22.22 -7.15 -32.41
C THR A 124 22.07 -5.83 -31.63
N LEU A 125 23.14 -5.04 -31.59
CA LEU A 125 23.11 -3.71 -30.94
C LEU A 125 22.07 -2.77 -31.56
N GLU A 126 21.62 -3.04 -32.78
CA GLU A 126 20.61 -2.27 -33.50
C GLU A 126 19.20 -2.54 -32.96
N GLU A 127 18.89 -3.79 -32.65
CA GLU A 127 17.61 -4.19 -32.06
C GLU A 127 17.43 -3.61 -30.66
N ILE A 128 18.49 -3.60 -29.84
CA ILE A 128 18.50 -3.01 -28.49
C ILE A 128 18.28 -1.49 -28.56
N LYS A 129 18.93 -0.81 -29.51
CA LYS A 129 18.77 0.64 -29.71
C LYS A 129 17.36 0.99 -30.17
N SER A 130 16.75 0.17 -31.03
CA SER A 130 15.35 0.39 -31.45
C SER A 130 14.38 0.31 -30.26
N PHE A 131 14.61 -0.64 -29.34
CA PHE A 131 13.79 -0.83 -28.15
C PHE A 131 13.98 0.32 -27.14
N HIS A 132 15.22 0.79 -26.97
CA HIS A 132 15.50 1.96 -26.12
C HIS A 132 14.94 3.27 -26.68
N SER A 133 14.80 3.40 -28.00
CA SER A 133 14.22 4.58 -28.65
C SER A 133 12.69 4.66 -28.55
N THR A 134 12.03 3.53 -28.32
CA THR A 134 10.56 3.41 -28.26
C THR A 134 10.02 3.47 -26.83
N LEU A 135 10.87 3.30 -25.83
CA LEU A 135 10.52 3.55 -24.44
C LEU A 135 10.48 5.08 -24.19
N PRO A 136 9.38 5.61 -23.63
CA PRO A 136 9.36 7.02 -23.22
C PRO A 136 10.47 7.21 -22.19
N GLN A 137 11.47 8.02 -22.54
CA GLN A 137 12.53 8.39 -21.60
C GLN A 137 11.85 9.00 -20.38
N LYS A 138 11.97 8.34 -19.22
CA LYS A 138 11.54 8.91 -17.95
C LYS A 138 12.26 10.26 -17.83
N HIS A 139 11.49 11.35 -17.87
CA HIS A 139 11.99 12.65 -17.50
C HIS A 139 12.70 12.50 -16.15
N SER A 140 13.98 12.82 -16.15
CA SER A 140 14.84 12.85 -14.98
C SER A 140 14.17 13.67 -13.88
N PHE A 141 13.83 13.04 -12.76
CA PHE A 141 13.46 13.73 -11.53
C PHE A 141 14.73 14.37 -10.95
N ASN A 142 15.18 15.46 -11.58
CA ASN A 142 16.06 16.42 -10.94
C ASN A 142 15.18 17.57 -10.44
N HIS A 143 14.60 17.39 -9.26
CA HIS A 143 14.26 18.54 -8.44
C HIS A 143 14.53 18.24 -6.97
N LEU A 144 15.79 18.41 -6.58
CA LEU A 144 16.14 18.86 -5.24
C LEU A 144 17.22 19.95 -5.37
N TYR A 145 16.99 21.05 -4.63
CA TYR A 145 17.87 22.19 -4.31
C TYR A 145 17.88 23.41 -5.24
N ALA A 146 17.00 24.38 -4.93
CA ALA A 146 17.10 25.85 -4.99
C ALA A 146 15.66 26.39 -5.15
N GLN A 147 15.07 27.22 -4.28
CA GLN A 147 15.53 28.23 -3.33
C GLN A 147 14.71 28.19 -2.03
#